data_AF-A0AAE0ABX6-F1
#
_entry.id   AF-A0AAE0ABX6-F1
#
_cell.length_a   1.000
_cell.length_b   1.000
_cell.length_c   1.000
_cell.angle_alpha   90.00
_cell.angle_beta   90.00
_cell.angle_gamma   90.00
#
_symmetry.space_group_name_H-M   'P 1'
#
loop_
_entity.id
_entity.type
_entity.pdbx_description
1 polymer ?
#
loop_
_entity_poly.entity_id
_entity_poly.type
_entity_poly.pdbx_seq_one_letter_code
_entity_poly.pdbx_strand_id
1 'polypeptide(L)'
;MNNVGVECTMDYSSEFTNYEQCLTFLPLRSLPVNLVSRKEIAIGFVDDNHFIEVFFLPNHPVPPIAADWYRCHQPIAKGWETTYTSRIQYFQETSPNNDGDNEKTIDLATY
;
A
#
# COMPACT_ATOMS: atom_id res chain seq x y z
N MET A 1 -32.12 19.40 7.04
CA MET A 1 -31.64 18.02 7.27
C MET A 1 -30.13 18.07 7.19
N ASN A 2 -29.47 18.11 8.34
CA ASN A 2 -28.03 18.28 8.40
C ASN A 2 -27.41 16.88 8.25
N ASN A 3 -26.90 16.57 7.05
CA ASN A 3 -25.99 15.44 6.86
C ASN A 3 -24.70 15.79 7.59
N VAL A 4 -24.63 15.44 8.87
CA VAL A 4 -23.35 15.30 9.55
C VAL A 4 -22.72 14.08 8.90
N GLY A 5 -21.90 14.30 7.88
CA GLY A 5 -21.16 13.24 7.22
C GLY A 5 -20.39 12.49 8.28
N VAL A 6 -20.71 11.21 8.48
CA VAL A 6 -19.91 10.33 9.32
C VAL A 6 -18.54 10.30 8.67
N GLU A 7 -17.57 10.97 9.28
CA GLU A 7 -16.19 10.91 8.81
C GLU A 7 -15.75 9.46 9.00
N CYS A 8 -15.45 8.76 7.90
CA CYS A 8 -14.91 7.41 7.97
C CYS A 8 -13.55 7.50 8.65
N THR A 9 -13.49 7.14 9.92
CA THR A 9 -12.23 6.99 10.63
C THR A 9 -11.57 5.72 10.12
N MET A 10 -10.43 5.85 9.45
CA MET A 10 -9.57 4.71 9.20
C MET A 10 -8.97 4.30 10.54
N ASP A 11 -9.30 3.09 10.99
CA ASP A 11 -8.70 2.52 12.18
C ASP A 11 -7.61 1.57 11.73
N TYR A 12 -6.50 2.17 11.31
CA TYR A 12 -5.33 1.44 10.83
C TYR A 12 -4.76 0.49 11.89
N SER A 13 -5.09 0.68 13.17
CA SER A 13 -4.61 -0.21 14.23
C SER A 13 -5.08 -1.66 14.05
N SER A 14 -6.22 -1.86 13.38
CA SER A 14 -6.74 -3.19 13.02
C SER A 14 -6.08 -3.80 11.77
N GLU A 15 -5.49 -2.98 10.90
CA GLU A 15 -4.75 -3.43 9.71
C GLU A 15 -3.28 -3.75 10.01
N PHE A 16 -2.72 -3.13 11.04
CA PHE A 16 -1.35 -3.36 11.51
C PHE A 16 -1.22 -4.54 12.49
N THR A 17 -2.26 -5.37 12.67
CA THR A 17 -2.20 -6.49 13.62
C THR A 17 -1.20 -7.59 13.24
N ASN A 18 -0.64 -7.53 12.03
CA ASN A 18 0.50 -8.31 11.62
C ASN A 18 1.64 -7.36 11.24
N TYR A 19 2.70 -7.31 12.07
CA TYR A 19 3.89 -6.47 11.88
C TYR A 19 4.61 -6.73 10.53
N GLU A 20 4.26 -7.80 9.82
CA GLU A 20 4.85 -8.20 8.53
C GLU A 20 4.06 -7.72 7.29
N GLN A 21 2.98 -6.95 7.44
CA GLN A 21 2.15 -6.55 6.31
C GLN A 21 2.54 -5.19 5.72
N CYS A 22 3.03 -5.19 4.48
CA CYS A 22 3.16 -4.00 3.64
C CYS A 22 1.80 -3.63 3.02
N LEU A 23 1.42 -2.36 3.06
CA LEU A 23 0.13 -1.87 2.53
C LEU A 23 0.29 -0.63 1.64
N THR A 24 -0.65 -0.47 0.71
CA THR A 24 -0.78 0.71 -0.15
C THR A 24 -1.99 1.54 0.27
N PHE A 25 -1.76 2.82 0.53
CA PHE A 25 -2.82 3.80 0.81
C PHE A 25 -3.06 4.68 -0.41
N LEU A 26 -4.32 4.74 -0.85
CA LEU A 26 -4.72 5.50 -2.02
C LEU A 26 -5.51 6.76 -1.62
N PRO A 27 -5.57 7.78 -2.47
CA PRO A 27 -6.39 8.96 -2.21
C PRO A 27 -7.86 8.61 -2.01
N LEU A 28 -8.50 9.23 -1.01
CA LEU A 28 -9.91 8.96 -0.68
C LEU A 28 -10.91 9.82 -1.45
N ARG A 29 -10.47 10.98 -1.96
CA ARG A 29 -11.36 12.06 -2.42
C ARG A 29 -10.90 12.71 -3.73
N SER A 30 -10.05 12.04 -4.52
CA SER A 30 -9.57 12.56 -5.80
C SER A 30 -9.75 11.57 -6.93
N LEU A 31 -9.88 12.07 -8.16
CA LEU A 31 -9.75 11.25 -9.36
C LEU A 31 -8.32 10.68 -9.48
N PRO A 32 -8.15 9.53 -10.14
CA PRO A 32 -6.85 9.04 -10.54
C PRO A 32 -6.13 10.05 -11.42
N VAL A 33 -4.88 10.32 -11.10
CA VAL A 33 -4.04 11.19 -11.93
C VAL A 33 -3.28 10.37 -12.97
N ASN A 34 -2.85 11.02 -14.04
CA ASN A 34 -2.00 10.40 -15.06
C ASN A 34 -0.66 9.95 -14.47
N LEU A 35 -0.08 8.88 -15.01
CA LEU A 35 1.16 8.26 -14.49
C LEU A 35 2.30 9.29 -14.28
N VAL A 36 2.50 10.20 -15.23
CA VAL A 36 3.54 11.24 -15.18
C VAL A 36 3.33 12.23 -14.02
N SER A 37 2.11 12.38 -13.53
CA SER A 37 1.76 13.29 -12.44
C SER A 37 1.61 12.58 -11.09
N ARG A 38 1.76 11.25 -11.05
CA ARG A 38 1.68 10.48 -9.80
C ARG A 38 2.93 10.72 -8.97
N LYS A 39 2.72 10.88 -7.67
CA LYS A 39 3.79 10.88 -6.68
C LYS A 39 3.55 9.69 -5.77
N GLU A 40 4.55 8.83 -5.69
CA GLU A 40 4.55 7.65 -4.85
C GLU A 40 5.55 7.93 -3.73
N ILE A 41 5.09 7.79 -2.48
CA ILE A 41 5.92 7.94 -1.29
C ILE A 41 5.81 6.62 -0.56
N ALA A 42 6.95 6.07 -0.16
CA ALA A 42 7.01 4.86 0.62
C ALA A 42 7.69 5.13 1.96
N ILE A 43 7.09 4.60 3.01
CA ILE A 43 7.60 4.72 4.37
C ILE A 43 7.82 3.31 4.88
N GLY A 44 9.07 3.01 5.25
CA GLY A 44 9.44 1.77 5.90
C GLY A 44 9.38 1.93 7.42
N PHE A 45 8.92 0.89 8.12
CA PHE A 45 9.03 0.79 9.57
C PHE A 45 10.13 -0.21 9.90
N VAL A 46 11.11 0.21 10.70
CA VAL A 46 12.34 -0.53 10.98
C VAL A 46 12.57 -0.59 12.49
N ASP A 47 13.05 -1.73 12.98
CA ASP A 47 13.44 -1.99 14.37
C ASP A 47 12.35 -1.61 15.40
N ASP A 48 11.08 -1.83 15.05
CA ASP A 48 9.90 -1.56 15.89
C ASP A 48 9.82 -0.14 16.47
N ASN A 49 10.52 0.83 15.88
CA ASN A 49 10.64 2.16 16.47
C ASN A 49 10.90 3.29 15.47
N HIS A 50 11.36 3.01 14.25
CA HIS A 50 11.82 4.04 13.33
C HIS A 50 11.10 4.01 11.98
N PHE A 51 10.69 5.19 11.51
CA PHE A 51 10.14 5.36 10.17
C PHE A 51 11.17 6.02 9.26
N ILE A 52 11.38 5.42 8.08
CA ILE A 52 12.30 5.92 7.06
C ILE A 52 11.54 6.16 5.76
N GLU A 53 11.97 7.15 4.98
CA GLU A 53 11.55 7.28 3.59
C GLU A 53 12.31 6.27 2.74
N VAL A 54 11.60 5.51 1.92
CA VAL A 54 12.16 4.52 1.00
C VAL A 54 11.94 4.99 -0.43
N PHE A 55 13.01 4.98 -1.23
CA PHE A 55 12.94 5.32 -2.65
C PHE A 55 12.97 4.04 -3.48
N PHE A 56 11.94 3.87 -4.31
CA PHE A 56 11.85 2.72 -5.19
C PHE A 56 12.32 3.05 -6.60
N LEU A 57 12.86 2.03 -7.27
CA LEU A 57 13.10 2.07 -8.71
C LEU A 57 11.76 2.13 -9.48
N PRO A 58 11.79 2.62 -10.74
CA PRO A 58 10.63 2.54 -11.62
C PRO A 58 10.10 1.09 -11.72
N ASN A 59 8.77 0.95 -11.76
CA ASN A 59 8.08 -0.35 -11.86
C ASN A 59 8.28 -1.31 -10.69
N HIS A 60 8.67 -0.82 -9.52
CA HIS A 60 8.73 -1.61 -8.28
C HIS A 60 7.41 -2.33 -7.98
N PRO A 61 7.44 -3.49 -7.30
CA PRO A 61 6.24 -4.18 -6.83
C PRO A 61 5.52 -3.31 -5.78
N VAL A 62 4.19 -3.26 -5.86
CA VAL A 62 3.37 -2.41 -4.98
C VAL A 62 2.56 -3.30 -4.05
N PRO A 63 2.59 -3.09 -2.72
CA PRO A 63 1.82 -3.93 -1.81
C PRO A 63 0.29 -3.84 -2.02
N PRO A 64 -0.50 -4.79 -1.49
CA PRO A 64 -1.96 -4.74 -1.56
C PRO A 64 -2.55 -3.43 -1.02
N ILE A 65 -3.69 -3.02 -1.57
CA ILE A 65 -4.42 -1.83 -1.10
C ILE A 65 -5.02 -2.14 0.28
N ALA A 66 -4.89 -1.19 1.22
CA ALA A 66 -5.51 -1.25 2.53
C ALA A 66 -7.02 -1.53 2.44
N ALA A 67 -7.53 -2.46 3.24
CA ALA A 67 -8.95 -2.85 3.22
C ALA A 67 -9.86 -1.66 3.58
N ASP A 68 -9.40 -0.80 4.48
CA ASP A 68 -10.06 0.42 4.92
C ASP A 68 -10.27 1.42 3.78
N TRP A 69 -9.41 1.41 2.76
CA TRP A 69 -9.61 2.26 1.59
C TRP A 69 -10.92 1.91 0.88
N TYR A 70 -11.24 0.63 0.69
CA TYR A 70 -12.50 0.18 0.07
C TYR A 70 -13.73 0.59 0.88
N ARG A 71 -13.60 0.71 2.21
CA ARG A 71 -14.69 1.16 3.07
C ARG A 71 -14.87 2.68 3.06
N CYS A 72 -13.76 3.43 2.99
CA CYS A 72 -13.75 4.86 3.26
C CYS A 72 -13.66 5.75 2.02
N HIS A 73 -13.31 5.24 0.84
CA HIS A 73 -13.14 6.08 -0.34
C HIS A 73 -14.48 6.64 -0.84
N GLN A 74 -14.46 7.87 -1.36
CA GLN A 74 -15.63 8.45 -2.02
C GLN A 74 -15.78 7.86 -3.44
N PRO A 75 -16.98 7.92 -4.04
CA PRO A 75 -17.19 7.43 -5.42
C PRO A 75 -16.23 8.02 -6.45
N ILE A 76 -15.79 9.28 -6.26
CA ILE A 76 -14.83 9.95 -7.14
C ILE A 76 -13.46 9.26 -7.16
N ALA A 77 -13.09 8.54 -6.10
CA ALA A 77 -11.80 7.88 -5.97
C ALA A 77 -11.78 6.45 -6.53
N LYS A 78 -12.92 5.93 -6.99
CA LYS A 78 -13.05 4.52 -7.42
C LYS A 78 -11.97 4.09 -8.43
N GLY A 79 -11.61 4.95 -9.38
CA GLY A 79 -10.61 4.60 -10.40
C GLY A 79 -9.19 4.35 -9.86
N TRP A 80 -8.90 4.65 -8.60
CA TRP A 80 -7.58 4.35 -8.01
C TRP A 80 -7.37 2.84 -7.81
N GLU A 81 -8.44 2.06 -7.64
CA GLU A 81 -8.37 0.61 -7.37
C GLU A 81 -7.64 -0.17 -8.47
N THR A 82 -7.78 0.26 -9.73
CA THR A 82 -7.17 -0.40 -10.89
C THR A 82 -5.83 0.21 -11.29
N THR A 83 -5.43 1.29 -10.63
CA THR A 83 -4.27 2.09 -11.05
C THR A 83 -2.95 1.35 -10.90
N TYR A 84 -2.89 0.42 -9.94
CA TYR A 84 -1.69 -0.30 -9.54
C TYR A 84 -1.78 -1.82 -9.74
N THR A 85 -2.84 -2.32 -10.40
CA THR A 85 -3.17 -3.75 -10.45
C THR A 85 -2.02 -4.63 -10.92
N SER A 86 -1.30 -4.25 -12.00
CA SER A 86 -0.18 -5.04 -12.50
C SER A 86 0.98 -5.13 -11.50
N ARG A 87 1.27 -4.05 -10.78
CA ARG A 87 2.34 -4.01 -9.77
C ARG A 87 1.96 -4.71 -8.47
N ILE A 88 0.66 -4.68 -8.12
CA ILE A 88 0.11 -5.44 -6.99
C ILE A 88 0.17 -6.95 -7.27
N GLN A 89 -0.22 -7.35 -8.48
CA GLN A 89 -0.08 -8.75 -8.91
C GLN A 89 1.40 -9.18 -8.86
N TYR A 90 2.31 -8.36 -9.39
CA TYR A 90 3.74 -8.65 -9.35
C TYR A 90 4.25 -8.80 -7.91
N PHE A 91 3.85 -7.91 -7.00
CA PHE A 91 4.20 -8.00 -5.58
C PHE A 91 3.76 -9.33 -4.97
N GLN A 92 2.53 -9.76 -5.24
CA GLN A 92 2.00 -11.03 -4.75
C GLN A 92 2.82 -12.20 -5.29
N GLU A 93 3.05 -12.26 -6.61
CA GLU A 93 3.82 -13.33 -7.25
C GLU A 93 5.25 -13.45 -6.70
N THR A 94 5.87 -12.35 -6.28
CA THR A 94 7.23 -12.33 -5.74
C THR A 94 7.33 -12.35 -4.22
N SER A 95 6.20 -12.29 -3.51
CA SER A 95 6.21 -12.28 -2.04
C SER A 95 6.65 -13.66 -1.52
N PRO A 96 7.65 -13.74 -0.63
CA PRO A 96 8.22 -15.00 -0.17
C PRO A 96 7.21 -15.93 0.52
N ASN A 97 6.05 -15.40 0.94
CA ASN A 97 4.96 -16.16 1.56
C ASN A 97 4.15 -17.04 0.59
N ASN A 98 4.42 -16.99 -0.72
CA ASN A 98 3.79 -17.87 -1.70
C ASN A 98 4.56 -19.16 -1.98
N ASP A 99 5.78 -19.28 -1.47
CA ASP A 99 6.53 -20.53 -1.47
C ASP A 99 6.38 -21.18 -0.10
N GLY A 100 5.60 -22.25 -0.02
CA GLY A 100 5.67 -23.15 1.12
C GLY A 100 7.12 -23.61 1.29
N ASP A 101 7.71 -23.32 2.46
CA ASP A 101 9.06 -23.71 2.89
C ASP A 101 10.19 -23.38 1.89
N ASN A 102 10.81 -22.20 2.03
CA ASN A 102 12.27 -22.13 2.25
C ASN A 102 12.71 -20.71 2.64
N GLU A 103 13.30 -20.61 3.83
CA GLU A 103 14.11 -19.49 4.30
C GLU A 103 15.17 -19.12 3.24
N LYS A 104 14.97 -17.98 2.58
CA LYS A 104 16.05 -17.29 1.86
C LYS A 104 16.21 -15.91 2.47
N THR A 105 17.13 -15.84 3.41
CA THR A 105 17.77 -14.61 3.86
C THR A 105 18.24 -13.84 2.62
N ILE A 106 17.58 -12.71 2.33
CA ILE A 106 18.03 -11.80 1.28
C ILE A 106 19.20 -11.03 1.87
N ASP A 107 20.42 -11.38 1.45
CA ASP A 107 21.64 -10.63 1.75
C ASP A 107 21.58 -9.27 1.06
N LEU A 108 21.57 -8.19 1.85
CA LEU A 108 21.54 -6.80 1.36
C LEU A 108 22.89 -6.33 0.80
N ALA A 109 23.89 -7.20 0.67
CA ALA A 109 25.24 -6.85 0.24
C ALA A 109 25.50 -6.90 -1.28
N THR A 110 24.53 -6.55 -2.14
CA THR A 110 24.87 -6.24 -3.55
C THR A 110 24.01 -5.12 -4.11
N TYR A 111 24.41 -3.88 -3.84
CA TYR A 111 24.46 -2.77 -4.80
C TYR A 111 25.63 -1.83 -4.44
#